data_AF-A0A3D1IPG4-F1
#
_entry.id   AF-A0A3D1IPG4-F1
#
_cell.length_a   1.000
_cell.length_b   1.000
_cell.length_c   1.000
_cell.angle_alpha   90.00
_cell.angle_beta   90.00
_cell.angle_gamma   90.00
#
_symmetry.space_group_name_H-M   'P 1'
#
loop_
_entity.id
_entity.type
_entity.pdbx_description
1 polymer ?
#
loop_
_entity_poly.entity_id
_entity_poly.type
_entity_poly.pdbx_seq_one_letter_code
_entity_poly.pdbx_strand_id
1 'polypeptide(L)'
;YRHALGGSRNLRGYDFREVGPRGTAGDYIGGNTMMHATVEYSVPTPFDMARIATFYDIGVVNKDAYDFSFNGYNDDVGIGVRLEIPFLGPIRLDYAIPLTTDAYNDGGGQFQVNMGYTTSF
;
A
#
# COMPACT_ATOMS: atom_id res chain seq x y z
N TYR A 1 -11.64 0.28 17.42
CA TYR A 1 -10.57 -0.13 16.48
C TYR A 1 -9.86 1.12 16.00
N ARG A 2 -8.54 1.09 15.78
CA ARG A 2 -7.79 2.22 15.21
C ARG A 2 -7.31 1.84 13.81
N HIS A 3 -7.42 2.77 12.88
CA HIS A 3 -7.05 2.55 11.49
C HIS A 3 -5.54 2.66 11.30
N ALA A 4 -5.02 1.96 10.28
CA ALA A 4 -3.61 1.98 9.93
C ALA A 4 -3.38 1.75 8.44
N LEU A 5 -2.35 2.42 7.92
CA LEU A 5 -1.85 2.29 6.57
C LEU A 5 -0.43 1.70 6.58
N GLY A 6 -0.06 1.06 5.46
CA GLY A 6 1.22 0.37 5.26
C GLY A 6 1.03 -1.13 5.07
N GLY A 7 1.74 -1.68 4.08
CA GLY A 7 1.74 -3.08 3.71
C GLY A 7 1.02 -3.38 2.39
N SER A 8 0.88 -4.67 2.07
CA SER A 8 0.54 -5.15 0.72
C SER A 8 -0.82 -4.74 0.14
N ARG A 9 -1.70 -4.10 0.92
CA ARG A 9 -3.10 -3.82 0.57
C ARG A 9 -3.46 -2.34 0.43
N ASN A 10 -2.59 -1.42 0.84
CA ASN A 10 -2.91 0.01 0.77
C ASN A 10 -1.70 0.83 0.35
N LEU A 11 -0.66 0.89 1.17
CA LEU A 11 0.60 1.59 0.90
C LEU A 11 1.70 0.53 0.80
N ARG A 12 1.84 -0.04 -0.39
CA ARG A 12 2.69 -1.20 -0.67
C ARG A 12 4.18 -0.90 -0.47
N GLY A 13 4.56 0.37 -0.59
CA GLY A 13 5.92 0.88 -0.40
C GLY A 13 6.34 1.07 1.05
N TYR A 14 5.43 0.86 2.01
CA TYR A 14 5.68 1.10 3.44
C TYR A 14 5.53 -0.19 4.24
N ASP A 15 6.23 -0.28 5.39
CA ASP A 15 6.07 -1.43 6.27
C ASP A 15 4.67 -1.47 6.89
N PHE A 16 4.30 -2.67 7.34
CA PHE A 16 2.96 -2.92 7.87
C PHE A 16 2.66 -2.02 9.09
N ARG A 17 1.61 -1.20 8.97
CA ARG A 17 1.16 -0.24 10.00
C ARG A 17 2.17 0.87 10.32
N GLU A 18 2.98 1.28 9.36
CA GLU A 18 3.96 2.33 9.59
C GLU A 18 3.43 3.75 9.33
N VAL A 19 2.37 3.87 8.53
CA VAL A 19 1.80 5.16 8.13
C VAL A 19 0.61 5.54 9.02
N GLY A 20 0.78 6.64 9.74
CA GLY A 20 -0.27 7.28 10.52
C GLY A 20 0.24 8.02 11.76
N PRO A 21 -0.68 8.50 12.62
CA PRO A 21 -0.34 9.38 13.72
C PRO A 21 0.58 8.69 14.71
N ARG A 22 1.57 9.44 15.19
CA ARG A 22 2.54 9.01 16.19
C ARG A 22 2.27 9.71 17.53
N GLY A 23 2.48 8.99 18.62
CA GLY A 23 2.48 9.55 19.97
C GLY A 23 3.75 10.36 20.25
N THR A 24 3.82 11.02 21.40
CA THR A 24 4.98 11.81 21.83
C THR A 24 6.25 10.99 22.04
N ALA A 25 6.13 9.67 22.18
CA ALA A 25 7.24 8.73 22.29
C ALA A 25 7.67 8.13 20.93
N GLY A 26 7.05 8.53 19.81
CA GLY A 26 7.30 7.94 18.49
C GLY A 26 6.50 6.66 18.20
N ASP A 27 5.68 6.20 19.15
CA ASP A 27 4.85 5.01 18.99
C ASP A 27 3.72 5.24 17.99
N TYR A 28 3.43 4.22 17.17
CA TYR A 28 2.26 4.20 16.31
C TYR A 28 0.99 4.16 17.15
N ILE A 29 0.25 5.27 17.19
CA ILE A 29 -1.01 5.34 17.94
C ILE A 29 -2.21 5.00 17.08
N GLY A 30 -2.10 5.07 15.75
CA GLY A 30 -3.20 4.88 14.82
C GLY A 30 -4.26 5.97 14.87
N GLY A 31 -5.10 6.03 13.84
CA GLY A 31 -6.09 7.09 13.67
C GLY A 31 -7.54 6.65 13.82
N ASN A 32 -8.39 7.66 13.98
CA ASN A 32 -9.85 7.49 13.96
C ASN A 32 -10.46 7.80 12.58
N THR A 33 -9.69 8.40 11.67
CA THR A 33 -10.07 8.63 10.27
C THR A 33 -8.95 8.11 9.37
N MET A 34 -9.31 7.38 8.31
CA MET A 34 -8.37 6.88 7.31
C MET A 34 -8.93 7.13 5.92
N MET A 35 -8.09 7.66 5.04
CA MET A 35 -8.36 7.81 3.62
C MET A 35 -7.23 7.15 2.85
N HIS A 36 -7.57 6.36 1.84
CA HIS A 36 -6.60 5.82 0.91
C HIS A 36 -7.22 5.74 -0.48
N ALA A 37 -6.38 5.86 -1.49
CA ALA A 37 -6.74 5.65 -2.88
C ALA A 37 -5.57 4.96 -3.58
N THR A 38 -5.92 4.07 -4.50
CA THR A 38 -4.97 3.33 -5.33
C THR A 38 -5.39 3.49 -6.78
N VAL A 39 -4.43 3.84 -7.63
CA VAL A 39 -4.57 3.82 -9.07
C VAL A 39 -3.68 2.71 -9.60
N GLU A 40 -4.26 1.70 -10.22
CA GLU A 40 -3.52 0.59 -10.85
C GLU A 40 -3.77 0.57 -12.36
N TYR A 41 -2.70 0.49 -13.13
CA TYR A 41 -2.73 0.30 -14.57
C TYR A 41 -2.07 -1.03 -14.92
N SER A 42 -2.78 -1.92 -15.62
CA SER A 42 -2.23 -3.22 -15.99
C SER A 42 -2.37 -3.52 -17.48
N VAL A 43 -1.33 -4.11 -18.04
CA VAL A 43 -1.24 -4.51 -19.45
C VAL A 43 -0.99 -6.01 -19.57
N PRO A 44 -1.64 -6.68 -20.54
CA PRO A 44 -1.32 -8.07 -20.84
C PRO A 44 0.10 -8.17 -21.41
N THR A 45 0.78 -9.25 -21.09
CA THR A 45 2.06 -9.59 -21.74
C THR A 45 1.82 -10.57 -22.88
N PRO A 46 2.84 -10.91 -23.71
CA PRO A 46 2.73 -11.98 -24.70
C PRO A 46 2.41 -13.36 -24.12
N PHE A 47 2.46 -13.52 -22.79
CA PHE A 47 2.03 -14.73 -22.10
C PHE A 47 0.66 -14.48 -21.46
N ASP A 48 -0.36 -15.25 -21.84
CA ASP A 48 -1.74 -15.08 -21.33
C ASP A 48 -1.84 -15.21 -19.80
N MET A 49 -0.91 -15.95 -19.18
CA MET A 49 -0.83 -16.15 -17.73
C MET A 49 -0.16 -14.99 -16.98
N ALA A 50 0.35 -13.97 -17.67
CA ALA A 50 1.12 -12.90 -17.04
C ALA A 50 0.67 -11.51 -17.48
N ARG A 51 0.46 -10.63 -16.50
CA ARG A 51 0.18 -9.21 -16.70
C ARG A 51 1.19 -8.39 -15.92
N ILE A 52 1.63 -7.29 -16.53
CA ILE A 52 2.44 -6.29 -15.84
C ILE A 52 1.49 -5.21 -15.36
N ALA A 53 1.67 -4.78 -14.11
CA ALA A 53 0.94 -3.69 -13.50
C ALA A 53 1.92 -2.60 -13.06
N THR A 54 1.49 -1.36 -13.16
CA THR A 54 2.07 -0.24 -12.43
C THR A 54 0.99 0.32 -11.55
N PHE A 55 1.37 0.86 -10.40
CA PHE A 55 0.42 1.41 -9.47
C PHE A 55 0.98 2.61 -8.73
N TYR A 56 0.06 3.43 -8.26
CA TYR A 56 0.32 4.55 -7.39
C TYR A 56 -0.67 4.49 -6.23
N ASP A 57 -0.14 4.47 -5.02
CA ASP A 57 -0.91 4.43 -3.79
C ASP A 57 -0.73 5.74 -3.03
N ILE A 58 -1.81 6.26 -2.47
CA ILE A 58 -1.79 7.44 -1.61
C ILE A 58 -2.72 7.21 -0.43
N GLY A 59 -2.32 7.66 0.75
CA GLY A 59 -3.20 7.63 1.90
C GLY A 59 -2.76 8.52 3.04
N VAL A 60 -3.70 8.75 3.94
CA VAL A 60 -3.52 9.52 5.16
C VAL A 60 -4.32 8.89 6.29
N VAL A 61 -3.76 8.93 7.49
CA VAL A 61 -4.45 8.51 8.71
C VAL A 61 -4.41 9.68 9.69
N ASN A 62 -5.57 10.15 10.11
CA ASN A 62 -5.71 11.27 11.03
C ASN A 62 -6.13 10.78 12.42
N LYS A 63 -5.59 11.43 13.46
CA LYS A 63 -5.83 11.08 14.87
C LYS A 63 -7.29 11.32 15.27
N ASP A 64 -7.86 12.43 14.83
CA ASP A 64 -9.21 12.85 15.20
C ASP A 64 -10.29 12.23 14.30
N ALA A 65 -11.51 12.12 14.83
CA ALA A 65 -12.65 11.61 14.09
C ALA A 65 -13.21 12.73 13.19
N TYR A 66 -13.61 12.39 11.96
CA TYR A 66 -14.09 13.34 10.94
C TYR A 66 -13.04 14.37 10.50
N ASP A 67 -11.75 14.08 10.72
CA ASP A 67 -10.66 14.86 10.17
C ASP A 67 -10.27 14.32 8.79
N PHE A 68 -10.64 15.06 7.75
CA PHE A 68 -10.35 14.76 6.35
C PHE A 68 -9.20 15.62 5.81
N SER A 69 -8.37 16.17 6.68
CA SER A 69 -7.15 16.86 6.29
C SER A 69 -6.22 15.90 5.54
N PHE A 70 -5.63 16.39 4.45
CA PHE A 70 -4.58 15.69 3.71
C PHE A 70 -3.17 16.11 4.17
N ASN A 71 -3.05 16.88 5.26
CA ASN A 71 -1.74 17.22 5.80
C ASN A 71 -1.04 15.97 6.34
N GLY A 72 0.16 15.69 5.86
CA GLY A 72 0.91 14.48 6.23
C GLY A 72 0.41 13.22 5.53
N TYR A 73 -0.05 13.34 4.28
CA TYR A 73 -0.27 12.18 3.43
C TYR A 73 1.06 11.47 3.13
N ASN A 74 0.97 10.18 2.86
CA ASN A 74 2.06 9.36 2.36
C ASN A 74 1.62 8.70 1.06
N ASP A 75 2.52 8.63 0.11
CA ASP A 75 2.29 8.01 -1.18
C ASP A 75 3.47 7.13 -1.60
N ASP A 76 3.18 6.18 -2.47
CA ASP A 76 4.17 5.30 -3.10
C ASP A 76 3.83 5.03 -4.55
N VAL A 77 4.86 4.64 -5.30
CA VAL A 77 4.71 4.16 -6.66
C VAL A 77 5.37 2.81 -6.78
N GLY A 78 4.78 1.92 -7.55
CA GLY A 78 5.32 0.59 -7.73
C GLY A 78 4.99 -0.05 -9.05
N ILE A 79 5.66 -1.17 -9.27
CA ILE A 79 5.46 -2.07 -10.38
C ILE A 79 5.10 -3.44 -9.84
N GLY A 80 4.31 -4.18 -10.58
CA GLY A 80 3.87 -5.50 -10.18
C GLY A 80 3.74 -6.45 -11.36
N VAL A 81 3.79 -7.73 -11.04
CA VAL A 81 3.50 -8.82 -11.94
C VAL A 81 2.32 -9.59 -11.37
N ARG A 82 1.30 -9.79 -12.20
CA ARG A 82 0.14 -10.63 -11.90
C ARG A 82 0.32 -11.92 -12.68
N LEU A 83 0.43 -13.04 -11.98
CA LEU A 83 0.59 -14.36 -12.57
C LEU A 83 -0.65 -15.19 -12.28
N GLU A 84 -1.29 -15.70 -13.31
CA GLU A 84 -2.41 -16.63 -13.21
C GLU A 84 -1.90 -18.03 -13.53
N ILE A 85 -1.43 -18.73 -12.50
CA ILE A 85 -0.83 -20.05 -12.70
C ILE A 85 -1.94 -21.11 -12.65
N PRO A 86 -2.08 -21.95 -13.68
CA PRO A 86 -2.99 -23.09 -13.64
C PRO A 86 -2.74 -23.95 -12.40
N PHE A 87 -3.80 -24.38 -11.72
CA PHE A 87 -3.78 -25.19 -10.48
C PHE A 87 -3.29 -24.48 -9.20
N LEU A 88 -2.41 -23.48 -9.28
CA LEU A 88 -1.91 -22.74 -8.10
C LEU A 88 -2.71 -21.47 -7.77
N GLY A 89 -3.44 -20.92 -8.75
CA GLY A 89 -4.26 -19.72 -8.59
C GLY A 89 -3.49 -18.41 -8.83
N PRO A 90 -4.10 -17.26 -8.53
CA PRO A 90 -3.50 -15.95 -8.79
C PRO A 90 -2.37 -15.65 -7.79
N ILE A 91 -1.23 -15.21 -8.33
CA ILE A 91 -0.07 -14.72 -7.58
C ILE A 91 0.17 -13.27 -7.99
N ARG A 92 0.41 -12.40 -7.02
CA ARG A 92 0.79 -11.00 -7.23
C ARG A 92 2.13 -10.75 -6.57
N LEU A 93 3.07 -10.26 -7.38
CA LEU A 93 4.37 -9.80 -6.95
C LEU A 93 4.38 -8.29 -7.17
N ASP A 94 4.56 -7.52 -6.11
CA ASP A 94 4.56 -6.05 -6.17
C ASP A 94 5.85 -5.52 -5.56
N TYR A 95 6.46 -4.55 -6.22
CA TYR A 95 7.59 -3.80 -5.70
C TYR A 95 7.24 -2.32 -5.73
N ALA A 96 7.30 -1.65 -4.59
CA ALA A 96 6.88 -0.27 -4.43
C ALA A 96 7.96 0.53 -3.71
N ILE A 97 8.05 1.81 -4.04
CA ILE A 97 8.99 2.75 -3.45
C ILE A 97 8.19 3.91 -2.87
N PRO A 98 8.38 4.24 -1.58
CA PRO A 98 7.71 5.37 -0.97
C PRO A 98 8.23 6.68 -1.58
N LEU A 99 7.32 7.60 -1.92
CA LEU A 99 7.64 8.90 -2.52
C LEU A 99 7.63 10.03 -1.49
N THR A 100 6.61 10.06 -0.62
CA THR A 100 6.50 11.05 0.46
C THR A 100 6.66 10.37 1.82
N THR A 101 7.87 10.43 2.36
CA THR A 101 8.21 9.87 3.68
C THR A 101 8.33 10.94 4.77
N ASP A 102 8.26 10.51 6.02
CA ASP A 102 8.60 11.27 7.21
C ASP A 102 9.78 10.62 7.96
N ALA A 103 10.18 11.20 9.09
CA ALA A 103 11.33 10.72 9.87
C ALA A 103 11.17 9.29 10.44
N TYR A 104 9.99 8.68 10.33
CA TYR A 104 9.66 7.38 10.92
C TYR A 104 9.31 6.31 9.89
N ASN A 105 9.20 6.65 8.61
CA ASN A 105 8.74 5.72 7.57
C ASN A 105 9.60 5.73 6.29
N ASP A 106 10.85 6.20 6.40
CA ASP A 106 11.87 6.20 5.33
C ASP A 106 12.58 4.84 5.17
N GLY A 107 11.81 3.76 5.14
CA GLY A 107 12.34 2.38 5.06
C GLY A 107 12.89 1.97 3.69
N GLY A 108 12.74 2.82 2.67
CA GLY A 108 13.08 2.50 1.29
C GLY A 108 12.06 1.59 0.59
N GLY A 109 12.43 1.06 -0.58
CA GLY A 109 11.51 0.27 -1.41
C GLY A 109 11.19 -1.11 -0.83
N GLN A 110 9.92 -1.51 -0.91
CA GLN A 110 9.36 -2.71 -0.32
C GLN A 110 8.91 -3.72 -1.38
N PHE A 111 9.06 -5.01 -1.07
CA PHE A 111 8.60 -6.11 -1.91
C PHE A 111 7.46 -6.86 -1.23
N GLN A 112 6.34 -6.99 -1.93
CA GLN A 112 5.11 -7.60 -1.44
C GLN A 112 4.77 -8.82 -2.29
N VAL A 113 4.45 -9.92 -1.62
CA VAL A 113 3.98 -11.16 -2.26
C VAL A 113 2.59 -11.48 -1.74
N ASN A 114 1.62 -11.58 -2.65
CA ASN A 114 0.28 -12.01 -2.31
C ASN A 114 -0.08 -13.26 -3.12
N MET A 115 -0.54 -14.30 -2.42
CA MET A 115 -0.97 -15.56 -3.03
C MET A 115 -2.43 -15.83 -2.68
N GLY A 116 -3.22 -16.18 -3.69
CA GLY A 116 -4.64 -16.55 -3.54
C GLY A 116 -5.63 -15.42 -3.86
N TYR A 117 -6.92 -15.77 -3.85
CA TYR A 117 -8.03 -14.86 -4.13
C TYR A 117 -8.25 -13.89 -2.95
N THR A 118 -7.38 -12.89 -2.79
CA THR A 118 -7.74 -11.72 -1.99
C THR A 118 -8.61 -10.82 -2.86
N THR A 119 -9.86 -10.67 -2.46
CA THR A 119 -10.84 -9.78 -3.10
C THR A 119 -10.24 -8.38 -3.26
N SER A 120 -10.00 -7.98 -4.51
CA SER A 120 -9.83 -6.56 -4.84
C SER A 120 -11.15 -5.86 -4.51
N PHE A 121 -11.11 -4.82 -3.67
CA PHE A 121 -12.18 -3.85 -3.52
C PHE A 121 -11.74 -2.57 -4.21
#